data_AF-A0A453HZV1-F1
#
_entry.id   AF-A0A453HZV1-F1
#
_cell.length_a   1.000
_cell.length_b   1.000
_cell.length_c   1.000
_cell.angle_alpha   90.00
_cell.angle_beta   90.00
_cell.angle_gamma   90.00
#
_symmetry.space_group_name_H-M   'P 1'
#
loop_
_entity.id
_entity.type
_entity.pdbx_description
1 polymer ?
#
loop_
_entity_poly.entity_id
_entity_poly.type
_entity_poly.pdbx_seq_one_letter_code
_entity_poly.pdbx_strand_id
1 'polypeptide(L)'
;TDEMHDPWIKKLFLGFARISEFNGPRIPNGHNTLIQEVCTDLPIPEPMLQLPYRIFGSSPPMSNFDPAKMLTDSGKLHTLDKLLRQLRAENHRVLLFAQMTKMLDILEQDYMNFRKFKYFRLDGSSAISDRRDMVRNFQNRNDIFVFLLSTRAGGLGINLTAADTVIFYEIDWNPTQDQQAMDRTHRLGQTKEGNRV
;
A
#
# COMPACT_ATOMS: atom_id res chain seq x y z
N THR A 1 30.61 -20.64 -22.78
CA THR A 1 30.06 -20.85 -21.42
C THR A 1 28.59 -21.14 -21.60
N ASP A 2 28.30 -22.44 -21.69
CA ASP A 2 27.20 -23.03 -22.45
C ASP A 2 26.00 -23.39 -21.55
N GLU A 3 25.77 -22.61 -20.48
CA GLU A 3 24.74 -22.89 -19.47
C GLU A 3 23.37 -22.24 -19.81
N MET A 4 23.29 -21.41 -20.86
CA MET A 4 22.05 -20.71 -21.25
C MET A 4 21.18 -21.45 -22.30
N HIS A 5 21.62 -22.63 -22.73
CA HIS A 5 20.90 -23.44 -23.72
C HIS A 5 20.09 -24.60 -23.13
N ASP A 6 20.01 -24.71 -21.80
CA ASP A 6 19.15 -25.72 -21.17
C ASP A 6 17.65 -25.36 -21.40
N PRO A 7 16.87 -26.20 -22.10
CA PRO A 7 15.45 -25.96 -22.36
C PRO A 7 14.62 -25.72 -21.09
N TRP A 8 15.07 -26.24 -19.95
CA TRP A 8 14.38 -26.09 -18.66
C TRP A 8 14.51 -24.70 -18.05
N ILE A 9 15.65 -24.03 -18.21
CA ILE A 9 15.86 -22.66 -17.71
C ILE A 9 14.97 -21.69 -18.50
N LYS A 10 14.84 -21.89 -19.81
CA LYS A 10 13.92 -21.08 -20.65
C LYS A 10 12.47 -21.23 -20.21
N LYS A 11 12.05 -22.43 -19.81
CA LYS A 11 10.69 -22.72 -19.31
C LYS A 11 10.40 -22.07 -17.96
N LEU A 12 11.39 -22.01 -17.07
CA LEU A 12 11.28 -21.35 -15.77
C LEU A 12 11.08 -19.83 -15.90
N PHE A 13 11.77 -19.20 -16.85
CA PHE A 13 11.65 -17.75 -17.09
C PHE A 13 10.49 -17.36 -18.02
N LEU A 14 10.08 -18.20 -18.98
CA LEU A 14 8.88 -17.95 -19.81
C LEU A 14 7.55 -18.36 -19.14
N GLY A 15 7.60 -19.13 -18.05
CA GLY A 15 6.41 -19.64 -17.33
C GLY A 15 5.50 -18.56 -16.72
N PHE A 16 5.90 -17.28 -16.75
CA PHE A 16 5.08 -16.16 -16.28
C PHE A 16 4.21 -15.51 -17.36
N ALA A 17 4.26 -15.97 -18.61
CA ALA A 17 3.61 -15.26 -19.71
C ALA A 17 2.11 -15.54 -19.91
N ARG A 18 1.49 -16.52 -19.24
CA ARG A 18 0.04 -16.79 -19.38
C ARG A 18 -0.46 -17.72 -18.27
N ILE A 19 -0.96 -17.17 -17.16
CA ILE A 19 -1.62 -17.96 -16.09
C ILE A 19 -3.07 -17.47 -15.84
N SER A 20 -3.60 -16.57 -16.67
CA SER A 20 -4.98 -16.08 -16.51
C SER A 20 -5.59 -15.79 -17.86
N GLU A 21 -6.73 -16.43 -18.15
CA GLU A 21 -7.57 -16.11 -19.32
C GLU A 21 -8.22 -14.72 -19.21
N PHE A 22 -8.24 -14.14 -18.01
CA PHE A 22 -8.91 -12.85 -17.74
C PHE A 22 -7.95 -11.66 -17.65
N ASN A 23 -6.69 -11.85 -17.23
CA ASN A 23 -5.71 -10.79 -17.04
C ASN A 23 -4.35 -11.13 -17.68
N GLY A 24 -4.35 -11.35 -18.99
CA GLY A 24 -3.15 -11.50 -19.80
C GLY A 24 -3.06 -10.46 -20.92
N PRO A 25 -1.86 -10.18 -21.45
CA PRO A 25 -1.70 -9.36 -22.64
C PRO A 25 -2.56 -9.92 -23.79
N ARG A 26 -3.18 -9.03 -24.58
CA ARG A 26 -4.03 -9.41 -25.71
C ARG A 26 -3.28 -10.29 -26.70
N ILE A 27 -3.97 -11.29 -27.24
CA ILE A 27 -3.45 -12.18 -28.27
C ILE A 27 -3.04 -11.32 -29.48
N PRO A 28 -1.80 -11.38 -29.95
CA PRO A 28 -1.39 -10.64 -31.14
C PRO A 28 -2.11 -11.22 -32.37
N ASN A 29 -2.69 -10.35 -33.19
CA ASN A 29 -3.34 -10.72 -34.43
C ASN A 29 -2.29 -10.96 -35.53
N GLY A 30 -1.62 -12.11 -35.50
CA GLY A 30 -0.69 -12.55 -36.54
C GLY A 30 0.48 -13.39 -36.03
N HIS A 31 1.03 -14.24 -36.91
CA HIS A 31 2.19 -15.08 -36.61
C HIS A 31 3.43 -14.20 -36.34
N ASN A 32 3.94 -14.27 -35.10
CA ASN A 32 5.10 -13.50 -34.67
C ASN A 32 6.31 -14.44 -34.53
N THR A 33 7.36 -14.24 -35.34
CA THR A 33 8.54 -15.14 -35.39
C THR A 33 9.36 -15.18 -34.09
N LEU A 34 9.12 -14.26 -33.16
CA LEU A 34 9.78 -14.19 -31.86
C LEU A 34 8.97 -14.83 -30.72
N ILE A 35 7.72 -15.24 -30.98
CA ILE A 35 6.85 -15.91 -30.01
C ILE A 35 6.55 -17.31 -30.54
N GLN A 36 7.29 -18.29 -30.05
CA GLN A 36 6.99 -19.69 -30.31
C GLN A 36 5.92 -20.14 -29.32
N GLU A 37 4.66 -20.21 -29.77
CA GLU A 37 3.61 -20.84 -28.98
C GLU A 37 3.94 -22.33 -28.82
N VAL A 38 4.06 -22.77 -27.57
CA VAL A 38 4.16 -24.20 -27.26
C VAL A 38 2.76 -24.77 -27.43
N CYS A 39 2.54 -25.51 -28.51
CA CYS A 39 1.30 -26.23 -28.78
C CYS A 39 0.97 -27.13 -27.58
N THR A 40 -0.17 -26.91 -26.95
CA THR A 40 -0.63 -27.54 -25.72
C THR A 40 -1.26 -28.92 -25.94
N ASP A 41 -0.78 -29.70 -26.91
CA ASP A 41 -1.36 -31.01 -27.26
C ASP A 41 -0.59 -32.21 -26.68
N LEU A 42 0.36 -31.97 -25.75
CA LEU A 42 0.99 -33.06 -25.01
C LEU A 42 0.27 -33.26 -23.68
N PRO A 43 -0.21 -34.49 -23.37
CA PRO A 43 -0.82 -34.77 -22.07
C PRO A 43 0.25 -34.58 -20.99
N ILE A 44 0.13 -33.51 -20.22
CA ILE A 44 1.03 -33.20 -19.12
C ILE A 44 0.66 -34.15 -17.97
N PRO A 45 1.58 -34.97 -17.44
CA PRO A 45 1.30 -35.79 -16.28
C PRO A 45 0.91 -34.91 -15.10
N GLU A 46 -0.30 -35.12 -14.56
CA GLU A 46 -0.85 -34.40 -13.40
C GLU A 46 0.09 -34.22 -12.18
N PRO A 47 1.04 -35.14 -11.84
CA PRO A 47 1.91 -34.90 -10.69
C PRO A 47 2.85 -33.69 -10.86
N MET A 48 3.10 -33.20 -12.08
CA MET A 48 4.01 -32.07 -12.31
C MET A 48 3.37 -30.69 -12.07
N LEU A 49 2.05 -30.57 -12.13
CA LEU A 49 1.35 -29.30 -11.88
C LEU A 49 1.06 -29.08 -10.38
N GLN A 50 1.13 -30.13 -9.56
CA GLN A 50 0.90 -30.02 -8.12
C GLN A 50 1.96 -29.19 -7.40
N LEU A 51 3.24 -29.33 -7.77
CA LEU A 51 4.34 -28.59 -7.17
C LEU A 51 4.25 -27.07 -7.42
N PRO A 52 4.15 -26.57 -8.67
CA PRO A 52 3.97 -25.15 -8.91
C PRO A 52 2.63 -24.62 -8.38
N TYR A 53 1.55 -25.40 -8.38
CA TYR A 53 0.29 -24.98 -7.75
C TYR A 53 0.36 -24.91 -6.22
N ARG A 54 1.09 -25.81 -5.56
CA ARG A 54 1.40 -25.72 -4.12
C ARG A 54 2.35 -24.57 -3.79
N ILE A 55 3.33 -24.30 -4.66
CA ILE A 55 4.37 -23.31 -4.41
C ILE A 55 3.89 -21.90 -4.77
N PHE A 56 3.10 -21.73 -5.84
CA PHE A 56 2.66 -20.44 -6.38
C PHE A 56 1.13 -20.24 -6.44
N GLY A 57 0.33 -21.31 -6.34
CA GLY A 57 -1.10 -21.29 -6.69
C GLY A 57 -2.10 -21.37 -5.55
N SER A 58 -1.72 -21.83 -4.35
CA SER A 58 -2.64 -21.77 -3.21
C SER A 58 -2.43 -20.45 -2.47
N SER A 59 -3.23 -19.44 -2.81
CA SER A 59 -3.62 -18.49 -1.76
C SER A 59 -4.09 -19.35 -0.57
N PRO A 60 -3.54 -19.15 0.64
CA PRO A 60 -3.99 -19.91 1.80
C PRO A 60 -5.52 -19.82 1.87
N PRO A 61 -6.21 -20.92 2.23
CA PRO A 61 -7.67 -20.88 2.39
C PRO A 61 -8.02 -19.66 3.23
N MET A 62 -9.01 -18.86 2.79
CA MET A 62 -9.43 -17.66 3.52
C MET A 62 -9.76 -18.06 4.96
N SER A 63 -8.79 -17.91 5.84
CA SER A 63 -8.95 -18.08 7.27
C SER A 63 -9.74 -16.88 7.76
N ASN A 64 -10.46 -17.05 8.88
CA ASN A 64 -11.07 -15.93 9.57
C ASN A 64 -10.07 -14.77 9.69
N PHE A 65 -10.56 -13.55 9.44
CA PHE A 65 -9.74 -12.35 9.43
C PHE A 65 -9.07 -12.17 10.80
N ASP A 66 -7.79 -12.52 10.89
CA ASP A 66 -6.98 -12.29 12.08
C ASP A 66 -6.13 -11.03 11.83
N PRO A 67 -6.47 -9.89 12.46
CA PRO A 67 -5.72 -8.65 12.28
C PRO A 67 -4.26 -8.79 12.74
N ALA A 68 -3.96 -9.64 13.73
CA ALA A 68 -2.59 -9.87 14.17
C ALA A 68 -1.76 -10.55 13.08
N LYS A 69 -2.37 -11.51 12.36
CA LYS A 69 -1.75 -12.18 11.22
C LYS A 69 -1.49 -11.20 10.07
N MET A 70 -2.43 -10.30 9.77
CA MET A 70 -2.25 -9.28 8.74
C MET A 70 -1.08 -8.32 9.03
N LEU A 71 -0.89 -7.93 10.30
CA LEU A 71 0.28 -7.14 10.72
C LEU A 71 1.60 -7.91 10.49
N THR A 72 1.58 -9.22 10.70
CA THR A 72 2.76 -10.07 10.59
C THR A 72 3.11 -10.38 9.12
N ASP A 73 2.09 -10.48 8.27
CA ASP A 73 2.23 -10.81 6.85
C ASP A 73 2.73 -9.61 6.01
N SER A 74 2.53 -8.36 6.45
CA SER A 74 2.97 -7.15 5.75
C SER A 74 4.16 -6.47 6.44
N GLY A 75 5.34 -6.51 5.81
CA GLY A 75 6.54 -5.86 6.33
C GLY A 75 6.42 -4.33 6.47
N LYS A 76 5.71 -3.66 5.56
CA LYS A 76 5.41 -2.23 5.66
C LYS A 76 4.54 -1.93 6.87
N LEU A 77 3.50 -2.72 7.09
CA LEU A 77 2.57 -2.53 8.20
C LEU A 77 3.23 -2.84 9.55
N HIS A 78 4.06 -3.88 9.61
CA HIS A 78 4.86 -4.19 10.81
C HIS A 78 5.80 -3.05 11.21
N THR A 79 6.42 -2.40 10.22
CA THR A 79 7.32 -1.27 10.46
C THR A 79 6.53 -0.03 10.89
N LEU A 80 5.41 0.25 10.21
CA LEU A 80 4.47 1.30 10.60
C LEU A 80 3.94 1.09 12.03
N ASP A 81 3.67 -0.15 12.42
CA ASP A 81 3.20 -0.50 13.76
C ASP A 81 4.20 -0.14 14.85
N LYS A 82 5.47 -0.50 14.64
CA LYS A 82 6.55 -0.13 15.57
C LYS A 82 6.66 1.38 15.71
N LEU A 83 6.66 2.10 14.59
CA LEU A 83 6.80 3.56 14.55
C LEU A 83 5.62 4.25 15.23
N LEU A 84 4.38 3.90 14.88
CA LEU A 84 3.19 4.53 15.47
C LEU A 84 3.04 4.23 16.97
N ARG A 85 3.50 3.06 17.44
CA ARG A 85 3.53 2.78 18.89
C ARG A 85 4.52 3.68 19.64
N GLN A 86 5.71 3.91 19.07
CA GLN A 86 6.70 4.82 19.66
C GLN A 86 6.16 6.25 19.70
N LEU A 87 5.66 6.75 18.57
CA LEU A 87 5.07 8.09 18.47
C LEU A 87 3.89 8.26 19.44
N ARG A 88 3.08 7.22 19.64
CA ARG A 88 1.98 7.27 20.61
C ARG A 88 2.48 7.36 22.04
N ALA A 89 3.53 6.62 22.39
CA ALA A 89 4.13 6.65 23.73
C ALA A 89 4.76 8.03 24.04
N GLU A 90 5.31 8.68 23.01
CA GLU A 90 5.88 10.03 23.08
C GLU A 90 4.82 11.14 22.93
N ASN A 91 3.55 10.77 22.79
CA ASN A 91 2.41 11.68 22.66
C ASN A 91 2.48 12.62 21.44
N HIS A 92 3.10 12.13 20.35
CA HIS A 92 3.10 12.78 19.05
C HIS A 92 1.74 12.65 18.35
N ARG A 93 1.52 13.49 17.35
CA ARG A 93 0.30 13.51 16.52
C ARG A 93 0.70 13.39 15.06
N VAL A 94 0.07 12.45 14.37
CA VAL A 94 0.58 11.96 13.09
C VAL A 94 -0.37 12.29 11.94
N LEU A 95 0.16 12.85 10.84
CA LEU A 95 -0.51 12.82 9.55
C LEU A 95 0.02 11.64 8.74
N LEU A 96 -0.88 10.77 8.28
CA LEU A 96 -0.52 9.60 7.50
C LEU A 96 -1.10 9.75 6.09
N PHE A 97 -0.22 9.93 5.12
CA PHE A 97 -0.56 10.07 3.72
C PHE A 97 -0.49 8.72 3.00
N ALA A 98 -1.53 8.39 2.23
CA ALA A 98 -1.51 7.30 1.27
C ALA A 98 -2.05 7.77 -0.08
N GLN A 99 -1.54 7.19 -1.16
CA GLN A 99 -1.97 7.56 -2.50
C GLN A 99 -3.28 6.84 -2.85
N MET A 100 -3.35 5.54 -2.56
CA MET A 100 -4.54 4.73 -2.80
C MET A 100 -5.55 4.84 -1.66
N THR A 101 -6.80 5.19 -1.98
CA THR A 101 -7.90 5.20 -0.99
C THR A 101 -8.19 3.80 -0.43
N LYS A 102 -7.95 2.74 -1.23
CA LYS A 102 -7.99 1.35 -0.78
C LYS A 102 -6.99 1.06 0.34
N MET A 103 -5.83 1.69 0.31
CA MET A 103 -4.86 1.56 1.39
C MET A 103 -5.35 2.25 2.67
N LEU A 104 -6.07 3.38 2.54
CA LEU A 104 -6.72 4.01 3.69
C LEU A 104 -7.81 3.11 4.29
N ASP A 105 -8.59 2.40 3.45
CA ASP A 105 -9.58 1.42 3.93
C ASP A 105 -8.92 0.33 4.79
N ILE A 106 -7.80 -0.24 4.33
CA ILE A 106 -7.03 -1.26 5.06
C ILE A 106 -6.47 -0.69 6.37
N LEU A 107 -5.83 0.47 6.32
CA LEU A 107 -5.29 1.11 7.53
C LEU A 107 -6.39 1.41 8.55
N GLU A 108 -7.55 1.85 8.10
CA GLU A 108 -8.71 2.15 8.93
C GLU A 108 -9.29 0.89 9.59
N GLN A 109 -9.70 -0.06 8.76
CA GLN A 109 -10.44 -1.25 9.19
C GLN A 109 -9.54 -2.22 9.96
N ASP A 110 -8.33 -2.42 9.49
CA ASP A 110 -7.52 -3.55 9.92
C ASP A 110 -6.46 -3.15 10.93
N TYR A 111 -5.98 -1.91 10.88
CA TYR A 111 -4.91 -1.45 11.77
C TYR A 111 -5.41 -0.50 12.87
N MET A 112 -6.08 0.60 12.52
CA MET A 112 -6.53 1.60 13.51
C MET A 112 -7.58 1.02 14.45
N ASN A 113 -8.56 0.30 13.90
CA ASN A 113 -9.61 -0.35 14.70
C ASN A 113 -9.07 -1.51 15.55
N PHE A 114 -8.03 -2.20 15.08
CA PHE A 114 -7.35 -3.25 15.85
C PHE A 114 -6.58 -2.67 17.04
N ARG A 115 -5.77 -1.63 16.81
CA ARG A 115 -5.00 -0.93 17.85
C ARG A 115 -5.83 0.03 18.71
N LYS A 116 -7.09 0.27 18.36
CA LYS A 116 -8.02 1.21 19.02
C LYS A 116 -7.48 2.64 19.05
N PHE A 117 -6.76 3.05 18.01
CA PHE A 117 -6.35 4.44 17.87
C PHE A 117 -7.53 5.29 17.43
N LYS A 118 -7.64 6.50 18.01
CA LYS A 118 -8.60 7.50 17.55
C LYS A 118 -8.02 8.23 16.34
N TYR A 119 -8.77 8.26 15.25
CA TYR A 119 -8.33 8.86 14.00
C TYR A 119 -9.43 9.65 13.31
N PHE A 120 -9.01 10.44 12.33
CA PHE A 120 -9.85 11.01 11.30
C PHE A 120 -9.38 10.55 9.92
N ARG A 121 -10.30 10.53 8.93
CA ARG A 121 -10.01 10.18 7.55
C ARG A 121 -10.52 11.25 6.59
N LEU A 122 -9.68 11.69 5.67
CA LEU A 122 -10.07 12.58 4.58
C LEU A 122 -9.48 12.08 3.26
N ASP A 123 -10.33 11.58 2.38
CA ASP A 123 -9.92 11.00 1.09
C ASP A 123 -10.40 11.80 -0.14
N GLY A 124 -11.15 12.88 0.08
CA GLY A 124 -11.66 13.78 -0.96
C GLY A 124 -13.10 13.49 -1.39
N SER A 125 -13.69 12.37 -0.95
CA SER A 125 -15.10 12.05 -1.19
C SER A 125 -16.07 12.80 -0.25
N SER A 126 -15.56 13.29 0.88
CA SER A 126 -16.34 14.02 1.89
C SER A 126 -16.74 15.42 1.43
N ALA A 127 -17.91 15.88 1.88
CA ALA A 127 -18.40 17.23 1.62
C ALA A 127 -17.45 18.31 2.19
N ILE A 128 -17.50 19.51 1.60
CA ILE A 128 -16.61 20.63 1.97
C ILE A 128 -16.85 21.09 3.41
N SER A 129 -18.11 21.11 3.87
CA SER A 129 -18.48 21.41 5.26
C SER A 129 -17.79 20.46 6.23
N ASP A 130 -17.98 19.16 5.99
CA ASP A 130 -17.52 18.10 6.88
C ASP A 130 -15.99 18.09 6.96
N ARG A 131 -15.33 18.38 5.83
CA ARG A 131 -13.87 18.57 5.80
C ARG A 131 -13.41 19.68 6.74
N ARG A 132 -14.07 20.84 6.72
CA ARG A 132 -13.69 21.98 7.59
C ARG A 132 -13.89 21.63 9.05
N ASP A 133 -14.97 20.96 9.38
CA ASP A 133 -15.27 20.54 10.74
C ASP A 133 -14.27 19.48 11.24
N MET A 134 -13.90 18.51 10.41
CA MET A 134 -12.85 17.54 10.73
C MET A 134 -11.50 18.21 10.99
N VAL A 135 -11.08 19.14 10.12
CA VAL A 135 -9.84 19.90 10.29
C VAL A 135 -9.88 20.71 11.59
N ARG A 136 -10.98 21.42 11.85
CA ARG A 136 -11.19 22.19 13.09
C ARG A 136 -11.17 21.30 14.31
N ASN A 137 -11.82 20.13 14.25
CA ASN A 137 -11.85 19.17 15.34
C ASN A 137 -10.46 18.60 15.61
N PHE A 138 -9.70 18.26 14.57
CA PHE A 138 -8.32 17.81 14.75
C PHE A 138 -7.47 18.91 15.39
N GLN A 139 -7.62 20.17 14.99
CA GLN A 139 -6.84 21.27 15.54
C GLN A 139 -7.14 21.54 17.03
N ASN A 140 -8.41 21.42 17.44
CA ASN A 140 -8.83 21.77 18.80
C ASN A 140 -8.86 20.58 19.78
N ARG A 141 -8.95 19.36 19.28
CA ARG A 141 -9.03 18.15 20.10
C ARG A 141 -7.70 17.41 20.12
N ASN A 142 -7.25 17.07 21.32
CA ASN A 142 -5.99 16.36 21.54
C ASN A 142 -6.19 14.84 21.69
N ASP A 143 -7.44 14.36 21.65
CA ASP A 143 -7.73 12.93 21.79
C ASP A 143 -7.52 12.14 20.49
N ILE A 144 -7.43 12.84 19.34
CA ILE A 144 -7.19 12.24 18.03
C ILE A 144 -5.70 12.12 17.75
N PHE A 145 -5.24 10.88 17.56
CA PHE A 145 -3.83 10.55 17.38
C PHE A 145 -3.39 10.66 15.91
N VAL A 146 -4.16 10.06 14.99
CA VAL A 146 -3.80 9.96 13.57
C VAL A 146 -4.81 10.68 12.69
N PHE A 147 -4.33 11.40 11.68
CA PHE A 147 -5.16 11.89 10.58
C PHE A 147 -4.74 11.18 9.29
N LEU A 148 -5.61 10.29 8.81
CA LEU A 148 -5.47 9.60 7.53
C LEU A 148 -5.87 10.53 6.39
N LEU A 149 -4.95 10.74 5.45
CA LEU A 149 -5.09 11.67 4.34
C LEU A 149 -4.79 10.96 3.03
N SER A 150 -5.65 11.14 2.02
CA SER A 150 -5.23 10.84 0.66
C SER A 150 -4.33 11.95 0.14
N THR A 151 -3.34 11.62 -0.71
CA THR A 151 -2.48 12.63 -1.35
C THR A 151 -3.32 13.70 -2.08
N ARG A 152 -4.42 13.28 -2.71
CA ARG A 152 -5.39 14.18 -3.37
C ARG A 152 -6.07 15.14 -2.39
N ALA A 153 -6.49 14.67 -1.22
CA ALA A 153 -7.12 15.51 -0.20
C ALA A 153 -6.12 16.44 0.49
N GLY A 154 -4.88 15.97 0.70
CA GLY A 154 -3.75 16.76 1.21
C GLY A 154 -3.34 17.91 0.28
N GLY A 155 -3.51 17.72 -1.03
CA GLY A 155 -3.28 18.71 -2.08
C GLY A 155 -4.16 19.96 -2.04
N LEU A 156 -5.21 20.00 -1.21
CA LEU A 156 -6.23 21.05 -1.21
C LEU A 156 -5.95 22.28 -0.30
N GLY A 157 -4.78 22.36 0.34
CA GLY A 157 -4.35 23.56 1.07
C GLY A 157 -4.87 23.63 2.51
N ILE A 158 -5.17 22.47 3.11
CA ILE A 158 -5.60 22.38 4.51
C ILE A 158 -4.42 22.61 5.47
N ASN A 159 -4.65 23.40 6.52
CA ASN A 159 -3.66 23.76 7.54
C ASN A 159 -3.81 22.86 8.77
N LEU A 160 -2.84 21.99 9.04
CA LEU A 160 -2.89 20.95 10.09
C LEU A 160 -1.74 21.07 11.10
N THR A 161 -1.52 22.27 11.64
CA THR A 161 -0.46 22.62 12.63
C THR A 161 -0.48 21.80 13.91
N ALA A 162 -1.59 21.17 14.25
CA ALA A 162 -1.72 20.30 15.41
C ALA A 162 -0.86 19.04 15.35
N ALA A 163 -0.49 18.58 14.16
CA ALA A 163 0.37 17.42 13.98
C ALA A 163 1.85 17.84 13.95
N ASP A 164 2.70 17.01 14.52
CA ASP A 164 4.15 17.21 14.57
C ASP A 164 4.91 16.16 13.74
N THR A 165 4.30 15.01 13.48
CA THR A 165 4.89 13.95 12.67
C THR A 165 4.09 13.70 11.41
N VAL A 166 4.78 13.44 10.30
CA VAL A 166 4.14 13.07 9.04
C VAL A 166 4.80 11.85 8.43
N ILE A 167 3.96 10.93 7.98
CA ILE A 167 4.36 9.65 7.42
C ILE A 167 3.73 9.53 6.03
N PHE A 168 4.57 9.29 5.03
CA PHE A 168 4.13 8.88 3.70
C PHE A 168 4.19 7.36 3.62
N TYR A 169 3.02 6.73 3.56
CA TYR A 169 2.92 5.27 3.45
C TYR A 169 3.29 4.79 2.04
N GLU A 170 2.95 5.59 1.04
CA GLU A 170 3.26 5.39 -0.37
C GLU A 170 3.75 6.72 -0.96
N ILE A 171 4.78 6.64 -1.80
CA ILE A 171 5.37 7.76 -2.53
C ILE A 171 4.79 7.72 -3.96
N ASP A 172 4.37 8.87 -4.48
CA ASP A 172 3.88 9.05 -5.84
C ASP A 172 5.04 8.95 -6.85
N TRP A 173 4.74 8.44 -8.04
CA TRP A 173 5.69 8.45 -9.16
C TRP A 173 6.01 9.87 -9.61
N ASN A 174 5.08 10.81 -9.40
CA ASN A 174 5.30 12.23 -9.65
C ASN A 174 5.86 12.92 -8.39
N PRO A 175 7.18 13.23 -8.34
CA PRO A 175 7.81 13.80 -7.15
C PRO A 175 7.26 15.17 -6.76
N THR A 176 6.63 15.90 -7.70
CA THR A 176 6.08 17.23 -7.41
C THR A 176 4.89 17.22 -6.46
N GLN A 177 4.08 16.15 -6.49
CA GLN A 177 2.90 16.04 -5.63
C GLN A 177 3.31 15.75 -4.18
N ASP A 178 4.25 14.83 -3.99
CA ASP A 178 4.79 14.53 -2.66
C ASP A 178 5.60 15.69 -2.11
N GLN A 179 6.37 16.37 -2.96
CA GLN A 179 7.10 17.57 -2.53
C GLN A 179 6.15 18.67 -2.08
N GLN A 180 5.02 18.87 -2.76
CA GLN A 180 4.00 19.81 -2.31
C GLN A 180 3.37 19.39 -0.96
N ALA A 181 3.14 18.09 -0.74
CA ALA A 181 2.62 17.58 0.53
C ALA A 181 3.64 17.70 1.68
N MET A 182 4.92 17.42 1.39
CA MET A 182 6.04 17.59 2.30
C MET A 182 6.29 19.05 2.66
N ASP A 183 6.33 19.96 1.69
CA ASP A 183 6.55 21.39 1.94
C ASP A 183 5.46 21.97 2.84
N ARG A 184 4.21 21.54 2.63
CA ARG A 184 3.09 21.94 3.48
C ARG A 184 3.26 21.41 4.88
N THR A 185 3.62 20.15 5.01
CA THR A 185 3.90 19.49 6.28
C THR A 185 5.06 20.13 7.04
N HIS A 186 6.18 20.37 6.35
CA HIS A 186 7.41 20.90 6.92
C HIS A 186 7.20 22.33 7.44
N ARG A 187 6.36 23.11 6.75
CA ARG A 187 5.89 24.41 7.24
C ARG A 187 5.08 24.33 8.54
N LEU A 188 4.35 23.23 8.77
CA LEU A 188 3.55 23.03 9.98
C LEU A 188 4.40 22.58 11.16
N GLY A 189 5.41 21.72 10.92
CA GLY A 189 6.33 21.23 11.95
C GLY A 189 7.34 22.27 12.46
N GLN A 190 7.49 23.41 11.77
CA GLN A 190 8.52 24.40 12.04
C GLN A 190 8.39 25.12 13.40
N THR A 191 7.29 24.93 14.15
CA THR A 191 7.09 25.54 15.48
C THR A 191 7.55 24.68 16.66
N LYS A 192 8.05 23.45 16.44
CA LYS A 192 8.64 22.61 17.50
C LYS A 192 10.03 22.16 17.06
N GLU A 193 11.06 22.89 17.50
CA GLU A 193 12.45 22.41 17.39
C GLU A 193 12.63 21.13 18.21
N GLY A 194 13.16 20.08 17.59
CA GLY A 194 13.70 18.93 18.32
C GLY A 194 13.11 17.55 18.01
N ASN A 195 12.95 17.17 16.74
CA ASN A 195 13.35 15.82 16.29
C ASN A 195 13.16 15.71 14.78
N ARG A 196 14.27 15.67 14.05
CA ARG A 196 14.32 15.10 12.70
C ARG A 196 14.72 13.64 12.88
N VAL A 197 13.83 12.72 12.53
CA VAL A 197 14.15 11.29 12.39
C VAL A 197 14.17 10.95 10.91
#